data_AF-A0A9J8D225-F1
#
_entry.id   AF-A0A9J8D225-F1
#
_cell.length_a   1.000
_cell.length_b   1.000
_cell.length_c   1.000
_cell.angle_alpha   90.00
_cell.angle_beta   90.00
_cell.angle_gamma   90.00
#
_symmetry.space_group_name_H-M   'P 1'
#
loop_
_entity.id
_entity.type
_entity.pdbx_description
1 polymer ?
#
loop_
_entity_poly.entity_id
_entity_poly.type
_entity_poly.pdbx_seq_one_letter_code
_entity_poly.pdbx_strand_id
1 'polypeptide(L)'
;MYFFISKAAVRRNPITANAAEMEDEDSLFSPLIQDIMKEMPGMEEIILQNAAKCYRKDAVIFQLLARYYYIKKSDFTTAMIWAKKAKGLSKDNSYICDTVSQVLVRELKHEVHKDRDDPIKPESLEKYLTLAKSAGEACKETQQIANKEAKTRSERLKDYNTYNTAGHLGELQTAAIVIQILQKTPLFNCLAQVLSGKISFEDLPRMNDDLEQYYQVLQKHKSYLLQLKDTMKNHFHFLNNFFVNLVPFFAEKDKQKELTKPKVSRYFQQYIDLFCKINWSELVNNEHMNLIVKTERTRQCLERNKGDSYTGLLEYLYKGDSASTLEEIIQQYDFILKWKEARHLMDIINFIYANVILANINPESQYIMPYQDLCNLLHQIIDHPIPFSEILPLHYITVLLLRQEEDCTLPPFVSQMKLSYLKDLRPVSNGKRAAVHFYLGKDEGYGGLISHRDINSCLGSEQNISTKWDDEKMWERVRDCEKLYRASGKICGGFISAADVKVDPMFRSQLPKESSKRVSFFIGFSMNGPVALDIDFES
;
A
#
# COMPACT_ATOMS: atom_id res chain seq x y z
N MET A 1 2.56 -36.17 -12.81
CA MET A 1 1.35 -35.83 -12.03
C MET A 1 1.67 -35.07 -10.73
N TYR A 2 2.44 -35.62 -9.79
CA TYR A 2 2.86 -34.91 -8.54
C TYR A 2 3.54 -33.55 -8.78
N PHE A 3 4.49 -33.48 -9.72
CA PHE A 3 5.19 -32.25 -10.08
C PHE A 3 4.28 -31.20 -10.75
N PHE A 4 3.17 -31.63 -11.34
CA PHE A 4 2.19 -30.75 -11.99
C PHE A 4 1.19 -30.19 -10.98
N ILE A 5 0.69 -31.01 -10.05
CA ILE A 5 -0.24 -30.57 -8.99
C ILE A 5 0.46 -29.61 -8.01
N SER A 6 1.70 -29.91 -7.58
CA SER A 6 2.41 -29.07 -6.61
C SER A 6 2.90 -27.73 -7.19
N LYS A 7 3.31 -27.68 -8.47
CA LYS A 7 3.64 -26.41 -9.15
C LYS A 7 2.41 -25.60 -9.57
N ALA A 8 1.30 -26.25 -9.92
CA ALA A 8 0.07 -25.56 -10.32
C ALA A 8 -0.67 -24.94 -9.12
N ALA A 9 -0.58 -25.54 -7.94
CA ALA A 9 -1.29 -25.06 -6.76
C ALA A 9 -0.73 -23.75 -6.16
N VAL A 10 0.52 -23.38 -6.50
CA VAL A 10 1.21 -22.19 -5.97
C VAL A 10 1.02 -20.94 -6.84
N ARG A 11 0.46 -21.06 -8.06
CA ARG A 11 0.30 -19.91 -8.96
C ARG A 11 -1.16 -19.46 -9.06
N ARG A 12 -1.47 -18.30 -8.48
CA ARG A 12 -2.60 -17.46 -8.93
C ARG A 12 -2.40 -17.14 -10.40
N ASN A 13 -3.39 -17.45 -11.24
CA ASN A 13 -3.41 -17.02 -12.63
C ASN A 13 -4.37 -15.83 -12.85
N PRO A 14 -4.18 -15.09 -13.96
CA PRO A 14 -4.62 -13.71 -14.16
C PRO A 14 -6.08 -13.64 -14.65
N ILE A 15 -6.81 -12.58 -14.28
CA ILE A 15 -8.05 -12.22 -14.97
C ILE A 15 -8.12 -10.71 -15.17
N THR A 16 -8.51 -10.36 -16.38
CA THR A 16 -8.74 -9.04 -16.95
C THR A 16 -9.90 -8.32 -16.28
N ALA A 17 -9.73 -7.00 -16.14
CA ALA A 17 -10.74 -6.08 -15.66
C ALA A 17 -11.96 -6.09 -16.59
N ASN A 18 -13.12 -6.49 -16.06
CA ASN A 18 -14.44 -5.84 -16.25
C ASN A 18 -15.54 -6.80 -15.77
N ALA A 19 -15.99 -6.59 -14.54
CA ALA A 19 -17.35 -6.80 -14.05
C ALA A 19 -17.30 -6.70 -12.53
N ALA A 20 -17.76 -5.57 -12.00
CA ALA A 20 -18.13 -5.51 -10.60
C ALA A 20 -19.37 -6.40 -10.42
N GLU A 21 -19.35 -7.19 -9.34
CA GLU A 21 -20.40 -8.13 -8.91
C GLU A 21 -20.39 -9.48 -9.66
N MET A 22 -20.18 -10.55 -8.87
CA MET A 22 -19.82 -11.92 -9.27
C MET A 22 -18.36 -12.10 -9.71
N GLU A 23 -17.46 -12.26 -8.73
CA GLU A 23 -16.23 -13.05 -8.96
C GLU A 23 -16.69 -14.41 -9.49
N ASP A 24 -16.38 -14.76 -10.74
CA ASP A 24 -16.61 -16.11 -11.24
C ASP A 24 -15.91 -17.08 -10.29
N GLU A 25 -16.67 -17.94 -9.61
CA GLU A 25 -16.14 -18.81 -8.57
C GLU A 25 -15.11 -19.82 -9.13
N ASP A 26 -15.23 -20.14 -10.43
CA ASP A 26 -14.29 -21.02 -11.14
C ASP A 26 -12.93 -20.34 -11.33
N SER A 27 -12.95 -19.01 -11.45
CA SER A 27 -11.81 -18.13 -11.58
C SER A 27 -10.89 -18.10 -10.33
N LEU A 28 -11.35 -18.66 -9.21
CA LEU A 28 -10.63 -18.68 -7.94
C LEU A 28 -9.72 -19.91 -7.77
N PHE A 29 -9.69 -20.85 -8.72
CA PHE A 29 -8.84 -22.04 -8.65
C PHE A 29 -7.62 -21.95 -9.59
N SER A 30 -6.63 -22.84 -9.39
CA SER A 30 -5.49 -22.91 -10.31
C SER A 30 -5.95 -23.46 -11.68
N PRO A 31 -5.23 -23.19 -12.77
CA PRO A 31 -5.60 -23.67 -14.11
C PRO A 31 -5.83 -25.18 -14.15
N LEU A 32 -5.01 -25.95 -13.43
CA LEU A 32 -5.19 -27.39 -13.34
C LEU A 32 -6.53 -27.80 -12.70
N ILE A 33 -6.95 -27.12 -11.64
CA ILE A 33 -8.23 -27.41 -11.00
C ILE A 33 -9.38 -26.94 -11.89
N GLN A 34 -9.22 -25.82 -12.59
CA GLN A 34 -10.19 -25.37 -13.60
C GLN A 34 -10.31 -26.36 -14.76
N ASP A 35 -9.19 -26.91 -15.23
CA ASP A 35 -9.16 -27.93 -16.28
C ASP A 35 -9.84 -29.22 -15.78
N ILE A 36 -9.56 -29.64 -14.54
CA ILE A 36 -10.26 -30.79 -13.92
C ILE A 36 -11.76 -30.53 -13.82
N MET A 37 -12.18 -29.33 -13.42
CA MET A 37 -13.59 -28.93 -13.35
C MET A 37 -14.26 -28.98 -14.73
N LYS A 38 -13.52 -28.57 -15.77
CA LYS A 38 -14.00 -28.56 -17.15
C LYS A 38 -14.08 -29.96 -17.75
N GLU A 39 -13.09 -30.80 -17.50
CA GLU A 39 -12.98 -32.14 -18.07
C GLU A 39 -13.80 -33.19 -17.31
N MET A 40 -13.92 -33.05 -15.99
CA MET A 40 -14.65 -33.99 -15.13
C MET A 40 -15.53 -33.25 -14.11
N PRO A 41 -16.61 -32.59 -14.56
CA PRO A 41 -17.49 -31.85 -13.67
C PRO A 41 -18.05 -32.72 -12.54
N GLY A 42 -17.92 -32.26 -11.29
CA GLY A 42 -18.43 -32.93 -10.09
C GLY A 42 -17.48 -33.97 -9.48
N MET A 43 -16.34 -34.26 -10.11
CA MET A 43 -15.33 -35.20 -9.58
C MET A 43 -14.20 -34.51 -8.79
N GLU A 44 -14.20 -33.18 -8.70
CA GLU A 44 -13.14 -32.37 -8.11
C GLU A 44 -12.90 -32.73 -6.65
N GLU A 45 -13.99 -32.88 -5.90
CA GLU A 45 -13.95 -33.24 -4.47
C GLU A 45 -13.28 -34.60 -4.28
N ILE A 46 -13.70 -35.60 -5.07
CA ILE A 46 -13.16 -36.97 -5.01
C ILE A 46 -11.68 -36.97 -5.37
N ILE A 47 -11.29 -36.22 -6.41
CA ILE A 47 -9.90 -36.09 -6.84
C ILE A 47 -9.05 -35.45 -5.75
N LEU A 48 -9.51 -34.34 -5.16
CA LEU A 48 -8.79 -33.65 -4.08
C LEU A 48 -8.70 -34.51 -2.82
N GLN A 49 -9.77 -35.23 -2.45
CA GLN A 49 -9.76 -36.16 -1.31
C GLN A 49 -8.81 -37.34 -1.54
N ASN A 50 -8.78 -37.90 -2.76
CA ASN A 50 -7.86 -38.97 -3.11
C ASN A 50 -6.41 -38.47 -3.11
N ALA A 51 -6.15 -37.28 -3.65
CA ALA A 51 -4.85 -36.63 -3.56
C ALA A 51 -4.41 -36.44 -2.11
N ALA A 52 -5.31 -36.00 -1.21
CA ALA A 52 -5.02 -35.85 0.21
C ALA A 52 -4.70 -37.18 0.92
N LYS A 53 -5.29 -38.31 0.48
CA LYS A 53 -4.98 -39.66 0.98
C LYS A 53 -3.60 -40.14 0.51
N CYS A 54 -3.25 -39.86 -0.74
CA CYS A 54 -1.95 -40.22 -1.33
C CYS A 54 -0.81 -39.35 -0.79
N TYR A 55 -1.05 -38.06 -0.56
CA TYR A 55 -0.05 -37.06 -0.20
C TYR A 55 -0.30 -36.48 1.19
N ARG A 56 -0.28 -37.34 2.21
CA ARG A 56 -0.70 -37.01 3.58
C ARG A 56 0.09 -35.91 4.29
N LYS A 57 1.27 -35.55 3.77
CA LYS A 57 2.16 -34.53 4.33
C LYS A 57 2.18 -33.23 3.52
N ASP A 58 1.43 -33.15 2.42
CA ASP A 58 1.43 -31.97 1.56
C ASP A 58 0.38 -30.95 2.01
N ALA A 59 0.86 -29.87 2.64
CA ALA A 59 -0.01 -28.80 3.16
C ALA A 59 -0.85 -28.14 2.06
N VAL A 60 -0.34 -28.07 0.83
CA VAL A 60 -0.99 -27.37 -0.27
C VAL A 60 -2.26 -28.10 -0.72
N ILE A 61 -2.24 -29.44 -0.72
CA ILE A 61 -3.42 -30.23 -1.06
C ILE A 61 -4.55 -30.03 -0.03
N PHE A 62 -4.22 -29.94 1.26
CA PHE A 62 -5.20 -29.64 2.29
C PHE A 62 -5.72 -28.19 2.19
N GLN A 63 -4.86 -27.24 1.82
CA GLN A 63 -5.31 -25.88 1.50
C GLN A 63 -6.28 -25.86 0.31
N LEU A 64 -6.01 -26.63 -0.76
CA LEU A 64 -6.92 -26.73 -1.90
C LEU A 64 -8.27 -27.31 -1.52
N LEU A 65 -8.31 -28.34 -0.67
CA LEU A 65 -9.55 -28.88 -0.11
C LEU A 65 -10.32 -27.82 0.66
N ALA A 66 -9.64 -27.08 1.56
CA ALA A 66 -10.28 -25.99 2.30
C ALA A 66 -10.92 -24.96 1.36
N ARG A 67 -10.17 -24.53 0.33
CA ARG A 67 -10.64 -23.60 -0.71
C ARG A 67 -11.84 -24.15 -1.47
N TYR A 68 -11.81 -25.41 -1.86
CA TYR A 68 -12.95 -26.05 -2.49
C TYR A 68 -14.21 -25.99 -1.62
N TYR A 69 -14.11 -26.37 -0.35
CA TYR A 69 -15.27 -26.37 0.55
C TYR A 69 -15.85 -24.97 0.80
N TYR A 70 -15.02 -23.96 1.06
CA TYR A 70 -15.54 -22.61 1.34
C TYR A 70 -15.96 -21.84 0.08
N ILE A 71 -15.43 -22.15 -1.10
CA ILE A 71 -15.80 -21.49 -2.36
C ILE A 71 -17.02 -22.17 -2.97
N LYS A 72 -16.99 -23.50 -3.13
CA LYS A 72 -17.99 -24.23 -3.94
C LYS A 72 -19.12 -24.85 -3.15
N LYS A 73 -18.85 -25.26 -1.90
CA LYS A 73 -19.86 -25.91 -1.06
C LYS A 73 -20.49 -24.96 -0.04
N SER A 74 -19.85 -23.80 0.21
CA SER A 74 -20.15 -22.96 1.37
C SER A 74 -20.15 -23.75 2.70
N ASP A 75 -19.35 -24.82 2.76
CA ASP A 75 -19.17 -25.63 3.97
C ASP A 75 -17.95 -25.13 4.74
N PHE A 76 -18.16 -24.11 5.55
CA PHE A 76 -17.10 -23.45 6.32
C PHE A 76 -16.56 -24.34 7.45
N THR A 77 -17.36 -25.28 7.97
CA THR A 77 -16.92 -26.20 9.02
C THR A 77 -15.89 -27.18 8.48
N THR A 78 -16.21 -27.84 7.36
CA THR A 78 -15.27 -28.75 6.70
C THR A 78 -14.06 -28.00 6.16
N ALA A 79 -14.27 -26.80 5.59
CA ALA A 79 -13.17 -25.96 5.13
C ALA A 79 -12.19 -25.60 6.25
N MET A 80 -12.69 -25.27 7.44
CA MET A 80 -11.87 -24.92 8.61
C MET A 80 -11.04 -26.12 9.10
N ILE A 81 -11.60 -27.33 9.08
CA ILE A 81 -10.86 -28.56 9.43
C ILE A 81 -9.66 -28.74 8.49
N TRP A 82 -9.87 -28.60 7.18
CA TRP A 82 -8.80 -28.73 6.20
C TRP A 82 -7.78 -27.58 6.29
N ALA A 83 -8.22 -26.35 6.52
CA ALA A 83 -7.35 -25.20 6.70
C ALA A 83 -6.42 -25.37 7.92
N LYS A 84 -6.98 -25.82 9.06
CA LYS A 84 -6.20 -26.12 10.27
C LYS A 84 -5.21 -27.27 10.05
N LYS A 85 -5.61 -28.30 9.30
CA LYS A 85 -4.71 -29.40 8.93
C LYS A 85 -3.55 -28.93 8.04
N ALA A 86 -3.83 -28.10 7.04
CA ALA A 86 -2.82 -27.49 6.18
C ALA A 86 -1.82 -26.67 7.00
N LYS A 87 -2.34 -25.76 7.85
CA LYS A 87 -1.55 -24.94 8.77
C LYS A 87 -0.70 -25.77 9.72
N GLY A 88 -1.24 -26.87 10.26
CA GLY A 88 -0.50 -27.77 11.14
C GLY A 88 0.73 -28.40 10.49
N LEU A 89 0.69 -28.65 9.17
CA LEU A 89 1.79 -29.22 8.38
C LEU A 89 2.81 -28.17 7.90
N SER A 90 2.42 -26.90 7.79
CA SER A 90 3.29 -25.82 7.31
C SER A 90 3.04 -24.53 8.10
N LYS A 91 3.47 -24.53 9.37
CA LYS A 91 3.21 -23.46 10.34
C LYS A 91 3.92 -22.15 10.01
N ASP A 92 5.07 -22.24 9.35
CA ASP A 92 5.90 -21.10 8.98
C ASP A 92 5.62 -20.59 7.56
N ASN A 93 4.53 -21.06 6.92
CA ASN A 93 4.11 -20.61 5.60
C ASN A 93 2.92 -19.65 5.70
N SER A 94 3.16 -18.37 5.40
CA SER A 94 2.14 -17.31 5.51
C SER A 94 0.96 -17.54 4.56
N TYR A 95 1.18 -18.07 3.36
CA TYR A 95 0.11 -18.38 2.41
C TYR A 95 -0.76 -19.55 2.88
N ILE A 96 -0.16 -20.56 3.54
CA ILE A 96 -0.92 -21.67 4.12
C ILE A 96 -1.72 -21.19 5.33
N CYS A 97 -1.11 -20.39 6.20
CA CYS A 97 -1.81 -19.81 7.36
C CYS A 97 -3.00 -18.94 6.94
N ASP A 98 -2.85 -18.16 5.87
CA ASP A 98 -3.91 -17.30 5.33
C ASP A 98 -5.18 -18.07 4.93
N THR A 99 -5.11 -19.37 4.72
CA THR A 99 -6.30 -20.20 4.45
C THR A 99 -7.31 -20.12 5.59
N VAL A 100 -6.85 -20.03 6.84
CA VAL A 100 -7.73 -19.92 8.02
C VAL A 100 -8.47 -18.58 8.02
N SER A 101 -7.77 -17.47 7.78
CA SER A 101 -8.40 -16.15 7.64
C SER A 101 -9.38 -16.13 6.47
N GLN A 102 -9.03 -16.70 5.33
CA GLN A 102 -9.92 -16.75 4.17
C GLN A 102 -11.23 -17.48 4.46
N VAL A 103 -11.20 -18.62 5.18
CA VAL A 103 -12.41 -19.35 5.59
C VAL A 103 -13.30 -18.44 6.45
N LEU A 104 -12.75 -17.83 7.49
CA LEU A 104 -13.50 -16.98 8.42
C LEU A 104 -14.08 -15.73 7.74
N VAL A 105 -13.30 -15.06 6.87
CA VAL A 105 -13.76 -13.88 6.13
C VAL A 105 -14.87 -14.24 5.14
N ARG A 106 -14.76 -15.40 4.47
CA ARG A 106 -15.78 -15.87 3.53
C ARG A 106 -17.05 -16.34 4.26
N GLU A 107 -16.90 -16.99 5.40
CA GLU A 107 -18.01 -17.36 6.30
C GLU A 107 -18.75 -16.10 6.77
N LEU A 108 -18.01 -15.09 7.27
CA LEU A 108 -18.59 -13.82 7.68
C LEU A 108 -19.40 -13.16 6.56
N LYS A 109 -18.79 -13.07 5.38
CA LYS A 109 -19.45 -12.49 4.21
C LYS A 109 -20.71 -13.27 3.82
N HIS A 110 -20.65 -14.61 3.85
CA HIS A 110 -21.76 -15.49 3.52
C HIS A 110 -22.92 -15.31 4.50
N GLU A 111 -22.63 -15.37 5.79
CA GLU A 111 -23.65 -15.24 6.84
C GLU A 111 -24.35 -13.88 6.80
N VAL A 112 -23.60 -12.78 6.64
CA VAL A 112 -24.17 -11.42 6.51
C VAL A 112 -25.02 -11.23 5.25
N HIS A 113 -24.67 -11.94 4.16
CA HIS A 113 -25.42 -11.89 2.91
C HIS A 113 -26.69 -12.75 2.95
N LYS A 114 -26.64 -13.89 3.64
CA LYS A 114 -27.77 -14.79 3.82
C LYS A 114 -28.82 -14.23 4.77
N ASP A 115 -28.41 -13.36 5.69
CA ASP A 115 -29.30 -12.67 6.61
C ASP A 115 -30.29 -11.76 5.86
N ARG A 116 -31.58 -12.07 6.02
CA ARG A 116 -32.69 -11.34 5.40
C ARG A 116 -33.38 -10.39 6.37
N ASP A 117 -32.98 -10.38 7.64
CA ASP A 117 -33.54 -9.46 8.62
C ASP A 117 -33.03 -8.04 8.35
N ASP A 118 -33.94 -7.07 8.35
CA ASP A 118 -33.66 -5.64 8.24
C ASP A 118 -34.55 -4.86 9.22
N PRO A 119 -34.01 -4.36 10.35
CA PRO A 119 -32.61 -4.44 10.77
C PRO A 119 -32.16 -5.86 11.15
N ILE A 120 -30.85 -6.11 11.14
CA ILE A 120 -30.28 -7.39 11.61
C ILE A 120 -30.57 -7.60 13.10
N LYS A 121 -30.93 -8.80 13.53
CA LYS A 121 -31.24 -9.08 14.94
C LYS A 121 -30.01 -8.98 15.86
N PRO A 122 -30.18 -8.69 17.17
CA PRO A 122 -29.07 -8.66 18.13
C PRO A 122 -28.24 -9.95 18.18
N GLU A 123 -28.86 -11.13 18.09
CA GLU A 123 -28.12 -12.40 18.09
C GLU A 123 -27.27 -12.57 16.83
N SER A 124 -27.78 -12.16 15.67
CA SER A 124 -27.04 -12.11 14.41
C SER A 124 -25.88 -11.12 14.50
N LEU A 125 -26.10 -9.93 15.05
CA LEU A 125 -25.05 -8.92 15.26
C LEU A 125 -23.91 -9.46 16.14
N GLU A 126 -24.24 -10.12 17.26
CA GLU A 126 -23.26 -10.74 18.16
C GLU A 126 -22.44 -11.81 17.43
N LYS A 127 -23.11 -12.66 16.65
CA LYS A 127 -22.47 -13.69 15.82
C LYS A 127 -21.50 -13.05 14.83
N TYR A 128 -21.94 -12.04 14.08
CA TYR A 128 -21.12 -11.42 13.03
C TYR A 128 -19.91 -10.67 13.59
N LEU A 129 -20.08 -9.93 14.69
CA LEU A 129 -18.95 -9.23 15.33
C LEU A 129 -17.95 -10.21 15.95
N THR A 130 -18.42 -11.32 16.53
CA THR A 130 -17.54 -12.39 17.03
C THR A 130 -16.73 -13.03 15.91
N LEU A 131 -17.40 -13.37 14.80
CA LEU A 131 -16.74 -13.96 13.64
C LEU A 131 -15.76 -12.98 12.97
N ALA A 132 -16.09 -11.69 12.92
CA ALA A 132 -15.19 -10.64 12.44
C ALA A 132 -13.93 -10.48 13.30
N LYS A 133 -14.06 -10.56 14.63
CA LYS A 133 -12.91 -10.60 15.55
C LYS A 133 -12.00 -11.80 15.26
N SER A 134 -12.56 -13.00 15.16
CA SER A 134 -11.79 -14.20 14.83
C SER A 134 -11.11 -14.12 13.47
N ALA A 135 -11.80 -13.56 12.46
CA ALA A 135 -11.22 -13.31 11.14
C ALA A 135 -10.03 -12.35 11.21
N GLY A 136 -10.17 -11.23 11.93
CA GLY A 136 -9.10 -10.27 12.17
C GLY A 136 -7.89 -10.89 12.88
N GLU A 137 -8.12 -11.68 13.93
CA GLU A 137 -7.05 -12.41 14.64
C GLU A 137 -6.29 -13.37 13.73
N ALA A 138 -6.98 -14.15 12.89
CA ALA A 138 -6.35 -15.02 11.91
C ALA A 138 -5.56 -14.25 10.84
N CYS A 139 -6.04 -13.07 10.43
CA CYS A 139 -5.32 -12.18 9.53
C CYS A 139 -4.04 -11.63 10.18
N LYS A 140 -4.11 -11.20 11.45
CA LYS A 140 -2.94 -10.74 12.21
C LYS A 140 -1.90 -11.84 12.36
N GLU A 141 -2.30 -13.07 12.64
CA GLU A 141 -1.39 -14.22 12.70
C GLU A 141 -0.69 -14.45 11.35
N THR A 142 -1.44 -14.35 10.24
CA THR A 142 -0.89 -14.43 8.89
C THR A 142 0.17 -13.36 8.64
N GLN A 143 -0.07 -12.11 9.06
CA GLN A 143 0.90 -11.01 8.98
C GLN A 143 2.15 -11.30 9.82
N GLN A 144 2.00 -11.82 11.04
CA GLN A 144 3.13 -12.18 11.89
C GLN A 144 4.02 -13.24 11.25
N ILE A 145 3.43 -14.26 10.63
CA ILE A 145 4.18 -15.29 9.90
C ILE A 145 4.85 -14.68 8.66
N ALA A 146 4.14 -13.85 7.88
CA ALA A 146 4.73 -13.16 6.73
C ALA A 146 5.93 -12.28 7.11
N ASN A 147 5.87 -11.61 8.26
CA ASN A 147 6.98 -10.81 8.81
C ASN A 147 8.18 -11.68 9.22
N LYS A 148 7.93 -12.85 9.82
CA LYS A 148 9.00 -13.81 10.15
C LYS A 148 9.65 -14.37 8.87
N GLU A 149 8.84 -14.77 7.89
CA GLU A 149 9.32 -15.21 6.57
C GLU A 149 10.19 -14.13 5.92
N ALA A 150 9.71 -12.89 5.87
CA ALA A 150 10.42 -11.73 5.33
C ALA A 150 11.81 -11.56 5.95
N LYS A 151 11.88 -11.60 7.29
CA LYS A 151 13.13 -11.46 8.03
C LYS A 151 14.12 -12.57 7.67
N THR A 152 13.68 -13.83 7.71
CA THR A 152 14.52 -14.99 7.35
C THR A 152 14.95 -14.98 5.89
N ARG A 153 14.09 -14.52 4.98
CA ARG A 153 14.39 -14.43 3.54
C ARG A 153 15.36 -13.29 3.22
N SER A 154 15.29 -12.16 3.92
CA SER A 154 16.22 -11.04 3.73
C SER A 154 17.69 -11.41 4.00
N GLU A 155 17.95 -12.50 4.71
CA GLU A 155 19.29 -13.05 4.95
C GLU A 155 19.77 -14.00 3.84
N ARG A 156 18.86 -14.46 2.95
CA ARG A 156 19.15 -15.42 1.88
C ARG A 156 19.30 -14.72 0.53
N LEU A 157 20.51 -14.75 -0.04
CA LEU A 157 20.89 -13.98 -1.23
C LEU A 157 20.21 -14.35 -2.57
N LYS A 158 19.21 -15.26 -2.60
CA LYS A 158 18.59 -15.77 -3.85
C LYS A 158 17.08 -16.08 -3.74
N ASP A 159 16.40 -15.62 -2.69
CA ASP A 159 14.95 -15.79 -2.57
C ASP A 159 14.22 -14.54 -3.08
N TYR A 160 13.54 -14.68 -4.23
CA TYR A 160 12.77 -13.60 -4.86
C TYR A 160 11.27 -13.72 -4.61
N ASN A 161 10.83 -14.55 -3.66
CA ASN A 161 9.43 -14.63 -3.30
C ASN A 161 8.97 -13.32 -2.63
N THR A 162 7.89 -12.76 -3.14
CA THR A 162 7.33 -11.50 -2.65
C THR A 162 6.75 -11.63 -1.25
N TYR A 163 6.73 -10.51 -0.54
CA TYR A 163 6.02 -10.42 0.73
C TYR A 163 4.52 -10.72 0.56
N ASN A 164 3.97 -11.52 1.45
CA ASN A 164 2.55 -11.87 1.43
C ASN A 164 1.71 -10.77 2.09
N THR A 165 0.99 -9.99 1.29
CA THR A 165 0.11 -8.90 1.78
C THR A 165 -1.30 -9.38 2.13
N ALA A 166 -1.61 -10.68 2.02
CA ALA A 166 -2.97 -11.18 2.14
C ALA A 166 -3.60 -10.91 3.51
N GLY A 167 -2.81 -11.02 4.60
CA GLY A 167 -3.30 -10.71 5.94
C GLY A 167 -3.73 -9.24 6.10
N HIS A 168 -3.02 -8.29 5.49
CA HIS A 168 -3.42 -6.87 5.51
C HIS A 168 -4.70 -6.63 4.70
N LEU A 169 -4.82 -7.28 3.54
CA LEU A 169 -6.03 -7.20 2.73
C LEU A 169 -7.24 -7.84 3.43
N GLY A 170 -7.01 -8.96 4.14
CA GLY A 170 -8.03 -9.67 4.91
C GLY A 170 -8.59 -8.82 6.05
N GLU A 171 -7.76 -8.07 6.78
CA GLU A 171 -8.25 -7.14 7.81
C GLU A 171 -9.05 -5.98 7.20
N LEU A 172 -8.61 -5.40 6.08
CA LEU A 172 -9.39 -4.37 5.37
C LEU A 172 -10.74 -4.91 4.88
N GLN A 173 -10.77 -6.12 4.33
CA GLN A 173 -11.99 -6.76 3.90
C GLN A 173 -12.94 -7.04 5.07
N THR A 174 -12.40 -7.53 6.19
CA THR A 174 -13.17 -7.80 7.42
C THR A 174 -13.77 -6.50 7.96
N ALA A 175 -12.95 -5.45 8.07
CA ALA A 175 -13.38 -4.14 8.54
C ALA A 175 -14.47 -3.53 7.64
N ALA A 176 -14.34 -3.65 6.32
CA ALA A 176 -15.37 -3.22 5.38
C ALA A 176 -16.69 -4.00 5.56
N ILE A 177 -16.64 -5.30 5.85
CA ILE A 177 -17.84 -6.09 6.19
C ILE A 177 -18.43 -5.63 7.53
N VAL A 178 -17.60 -5.30 8.52
CA VAL A 178 -18.07 -4.72 9.80
C VAL A 178 -18.81 -3.42 9.57
N ILE A 179 -18.30 -2.51 8.73
CA ILE A 179 -19.03 -1.28 8.37
C ILE A 179 -20.41 -1.60 7.80
N GLN A 180 -20.52 -2.59 6.91
CA GLN A 180 -21.79 -3.03 6.33
C GLN A 180 -22.74 -3.66 7.37
N ILE A 181 -22.21 -4.44 8.31
CA ILE A 181 -22.98 -5.00 9.43
C ILE A 181 -23.56 -3.86 10.26
N LEU A 182 -22.74 -2.87 10.63
CA LEU A 182 -23.17 -1.75 11.45
C LEU A 182 -24.23 -0.90 10.73
N GLN A 183 -24.11 -0.73 9.40
CA GLN A 183 -25.10 -0.04 8.57
C GLN A 183 -26.49 -0.67 8.60
N LYS A 184 -26.58 -1.98 8.84
CA LYS A 184 -27.86 -2.71 8.98
C LYS A 184 -28.45 -2.69 10.40
N THR A 185 -27.84 -1.96 11.33
CA THR A 185 -28.34 -1.83 12.71
C THR A 185 -29.17 -0.56 12.87
N PRO A 186 -30.19 -0.54 13.75
CA PRO A 186 -31.00 0.65 13.99
C PRO A 186 -30.19 1.79 14.64
N LEU A 187 -29.02 1.49 15.22
CA LEU A 187 -28.15 2.45 15.90
C LEU A 187 -27.06 3.04 14.99
N PHE A 188 -27.05 2.74 13.68
CA PHE A 188 -25.96 3.13 12.78
C PHE A 188 -25.63 4.63 12.83
N ASN A 189 -26.64 5.51 12.82
CA ASN A 189 -26.43 6.96 12.83
C ASN A 189 -25.69 7.43 14.10
N CYS A 190 -26.02 6.85 15.26
CA CYS A 190 -25.34 7.14 16.52
C CYS A 190 -23.94 6.50 16.54
N LEU A 191 -23.83 5.25 16.09
CA LEU A 191 -22.56 4.54 16.01
C LEU A 191 -21.56 5.22 15.07
N ALA A 192 -22.01 5.76 13.93
CA ALA A 192 -21.16 6.53 13.04
C ALA A 192 -20.58 7.76 13.75
N GLN A 193 -21.36 8.42 14.62
CA GLN A 193 -20.86 9.53 15.44
C GLN A 193 -19.84 9.06 16.48
N VAL A 194 -20.09 7.94 17.16
CA VAL A 194 -19.12 7.32 18.10
C VAL A 194 -17.81 6.98 17.38
N LEU A 195 -17.91 6.27 16.25
CA LEU A 195 -16.77 5.82 15.45
C LEU A 195 -15.98 6.98 14.84
N SER A 196 -16.63 8.11 14.57
CA SER A 196 -15.98 9.35 14.15
C SER A 196 -15.45 10.21 15.31
N GLY A 197 -15.61 9.76 16.56
CA GLY A 197 -15.14 10.46 17.76
C GLY A 197 -15.96 11.70 18.13
N LYS A 198 -17.18 11.86 17.59
CA LYS A 198 -18.05 13.02 17.85
C LYS A 198 -18.80 12.92 19.18
N ILE A 199 -19.09 11.70 19.62
CA ILE A 199 -19.75 11.39 20.90
C ILE A 199 -19.04 10.19 21.54
N SER A 200 -19.16 10.02 22.85
CA SER A 200 -18.65 8.84 23.53
C SER A 200 -19.60 7.64 23.36
N PHE A 201 -19.12 6.45 23.66
CA PHE A 201 -19.95 5.25 23.61
C PHE A 201 -21.03 5.28 24.72
N GLU A 202 -20.72 5.94 25.83
CA GLU A 202 -21.60 6.16 26.98
C GLU A 202 -22.76 7.11 26.67
N ASP A 203 -22.58 7.99 25.68
CA ASP A 203 -23.62 8.92 25.20
C ASP A 203 -24.61 8.24 24.26
N LEU A 204 -24.41 6.95 23.95
CA LEU A 204 -25.40 6.20 23.18
C LEU A 204 -26.73 6.19 23.95
N PRO A 205 -27.84 6.53 23.29
CA PRO A 205 -29.12 6.62 23.97
C PRO A 205 -29.47 5.31 24.68
N ARG A 206 -29.69 5.36 26.00
CA ARG A 206 -30.40 4.29 26.72
C ARG A 206 -31.86 4.35 26.31
N MET A 207 -32.15 3.75 25.17
CA MET A 207 -33.48 3.71 24.58
C MET A 207 -34.08 2.33 24.83
N ASN A 208 -35.42 2.31 24.96
CA ASN A 208 -36.39 1.21 25.09
C ASN A 208 -35.83 -0.22 24.97
N ASP A 209 -36.42 -1.18 25.69
CA ASP A 209 -35.99 -2.58 25.81
C ASP A 209 -35.50 -3.25 24.49
N ASP A 210 -36.08 -2.91 23.33
CA ASP A 210 -35.68 -3.42 22.00
C ASP A 210 -34.27 -2.96 21.55
N LEU A 211 -33.83 -1.75 21.88
CA LEU A 211 -32.52 -1.20 21.52
C LEU A 211 -31.44 -1.52 22.57
N GLU A 212 -31.86 -1.79 23.81
CA GLU A 212 -30.97 -2.20 24.90
C GLU A 212 -30.19 -3.47 24.52
N GLN A 213 -30.82 -4.44 23.85
CA GLN A 213 -30.15 -5.66 23.39
C GLN A 213 -29.03 -5.37 22.37
N TYR A 214 -29.26 -4.44 21.43
CA TYR A 214 -28.21 -4.02 20.50
C TYR A 214 -27.07 -3.33 21.23
N TYR A 215 -27.39 -2.43 22.17
CA TYR A 215 -26.39 -1.73 22.96
C TYR A 215 -25.51 -2.70 23.75
N GLN A 216 -26.08 -3.73 24.39
CA GLN A 216 -25.33 -4.75 25.12
C GLN A 216 -24.34 -5.51 24.23
N VAL A 217 -24.77 -5.90 23.03
CA VAL A 217 -23.89 -6.53 22.03
C VAL A 217 -22.76 -5.58 21.63
N LEU A 218 -23.09 -4.35 21.25
CA LEU A 218 -22.09 -3.36 20.83
C LEU A 218 -21.10 -3.06 21.96
N GLN A 219 -21.57 -2.96 23.20
CA GLN A 219 -20.75 -2.73 24.39
C GLN A 219 -19.74 -3.87 24.62
N LYS A 220 -20.14 -5.13 24.42
CA LYS A 220 -19.24 -6.30 24.47
C LYS A 220 -18.14 -6.22 23.41
N HIS A 221 -18.40 -5.57 22.28
CA HIS A 221 -17.45 -5.38 21.19
C HIS A 221 -16.82 -3.99 21.13
N LYS A 222 -17.05 -3.13 22.13
CA LYS A 222 -16.63 -1.71 22.15
C LYS A 222 -15.17 -1.50 21.76
N SER A 223 -14.25 -2.22 22.39
CA SER A 223 -12.80 -2.06 22.13
C SER A 223 -12.43 -2.35 20.67
N TYR A 224 -13.02 -3.38 20.08
CA TYR A 224 -12.80 -3.75 18.69
C TYR A 224 -13.38 -2.71 17.72
N LEU A 225 -14.59 -2.22 18.01
CA LEU A 225 -15.25 -1.20 17.19
C LEU A 225 -14.50 0.14 17.21
N LEU A 226 -14.04 0.59 18.39
CA LEU A 226 -13.27 1.82 18.52
C LEU A 226 -11.90 1.76 17.82
N GLN A 227 -11.29 0.57 17.71
CA GLN A 227 -10.04 0.36 16.98
C GLN A 227 -10.21 0.24 15.46
N LEU A 228 -11.45 0.22 14.96
CA LEU A 228 -11.72 -0.05 13.55
C LEU A 228 -11.07 0.99 12.62
N LYS A 229 -11.19 2.28 12.97
CA LYS A 229 -10.60 3.38 12.19
C LYS A 229 -9.09 3.22 12.08
N ASP A 230 -8.40 3.13 13.21
CA ASP A 230 -6.94 3.05 13.27
C ASP A 230 -6.41 1.78 12.59
N THR A 231 -7.10 0.65 12.78
CA THR A 231 -6.75 -0.62 12.12
C THR A 231 -6.80 -0.47 10.60
N MET A 232 -7.90 0.06 10.07
CA MET A 232 -8.02 0.31 8.63
C MET A 232 -6.96 1.29 8.14
N LYS A 233 -6.75 2.40 8.87
CA LYS A 233 -5.77 3.42 8.52
C LYS A 233 -4.36 2.86 8.41
N ASN A 234 -3.95 2.05 9.40
CA ASN A 234 -2.64 1.41 9.43
C ASN A 234 -2.44 0.48 8.21
N HIS A 235 -3.47 -0.29 7.82
CA HIS A 235 -3.38 -1.16 6.65
C HIS A 235 -3.39 -0.39 5.33
N PHE A 236 -4.15 0.70 5.23
CA PHE A 236 -4.07 1.59 4.05
C PHE A 236 -2.68 2.19 3.93
N HIS A 237 -2.11 2.69 5.03
CA HIS A 237 -0.75 3.22 5.05
C HIS A 237 0.27 2.17 4.59
N PHE A 238 0.24 0.98 5.18
CA PHE A 238 1.14 -0.13 4.80
C PHE A 238 1.03 -0.49 3.31
N LEU A 239 -0.19 -0.74 2.83
CA LEU A 239 -0.41 -1.17 1.46
C LEU A 239 -0.06 -0.06 0.46
N ASN A 240 -0.36 1.20 0.79
CA ASN A 240 0.00 2.31 -0.06
C ASN A 240 1.52 2.48 -0.15
N ASN A 241 2.23 2.42 0.98
CA ASN A 241 3.69 2.42 1.03
C ASN A 241 4.28 1.27 0.20
N PHE A 242 3.76 0.05 0.37
CA PHE A 242 4.17 -1.13 -0.38
C PHE A 242 3.94 -0.99 -1.90
N PHE A 243 2.81 -0.43 -2.32
CA PHE A 243 2.48 -0.31 -3.74
C PHE A 243 3.15 0.88 -4.44
N VAL A 244 3.37 1.98 -3.73
CA VAL A 244 3.95 3.21 -4.29
C VAL A 244 5.48 3.10 -4.33
N ASN A 245 6.10 2.68 -3.22
CA ASN A 245 7.56 2.73 -3.07
C ASN A 245 8.28 1.46 -3.52
N LEU A 246 7.57 0.37 -3.85
CA LEU A 246 8.19 -0.90 -4.27
C LEU A 246 7.65 -1.40 -5.61
N VAL A 247 8.57 -1.62 -6.56
CA VAL A 247 8.28 -2.18 -7.89
C VAL A 247 8.97 -3.55 -8.07
N PRO A 248 8.43 -4.47 -8.88
CA PRO A 248 9.07 -5.77 -9.13
C PRO A 248 10.52 -5.65 -9.65
N PHE A 249 11.36 -6.64 -9.31
CA PHE A 249 12.71 -6.73 -9.87
C PHE A 249 12.71 -7.03 -11.37
N PHE A 250 11.78 -7.87 -11.82
CA PHE A 250 11.70 -8.27 -13.21
C PHE A 250 10.66 -7.41 -13.93
N ALA A 251 10.91 -7.18 -15.22
CA ALA A 251 10.09 -6.46 -16.17
C ALA A 251 8.73 -7.17 -16.43
N GLU A 252 7.98 -7.47 -15.38
CA GLU A 252 6.66 -8.08 -15.43
C GLU A 252 5.67 -7.19 -14.69
N LYS A 253 4.44 -7.14 -15.21
CA LYS A 253 3.33 -6.47 -14.52
C LYS A 253 3.18 -7.05 -13.12
N ASP A 254 3.09 -6.18 -12.13
CA ASP A 254 2.80 -6.56 -10.75
C ASP A 254 1.35 -7.02 -10.64
N LYS A 255 1.10 -8.28 -11.01
CA LYS A 255 -0.24 -8.89 -11.02
C LYS A 255 -0.90 -8.82 -9.64
N GLN A 256 -0.11 -8.93 -8.57
CA GLN A 256 -0.64 -8.83 -7.21
C GLN A 256 -1.16 -7.41 -6.94
N LYS A 257 -0.39 -6.38 -7.31
CA LYS A 257 -0.82 -4.98 -7.21
C LYS A 257 -2.05 -4.70 -8.08
N GLU A 258 -2.07 -5.17 -9.34
CA GLU A 258 -3.21 -4.99 -10.25
C GLU A 258 -4.52 -5.57 -9.69
N LEU A 259 -4.46 -6.74 -9.05
CA LEU A 259 -5.63 -7.39 -8.45
C LEU A 259 -6.03 -6.77 -7.10
N THR A 260 -5.06 -6.28 -6.33
CA THR A 260 -5.30 -5.83 -4.95
C THR A 260 -5.72 -4.36 -4.91
N LYS A 261 -5.13 -3.50 -5.74
CA LYS A 261 -5.34 -2.05 -5.70
C LYS A 261 -6.82 -1.66 -5.86
N PRO A 262 -7.60 -2.22 -6.80
CA PRO A 262 -9.03 -1.89 -6.92
C PRO A 262 -9.84 -2.27 -5.66
N LYS A 263 -9.53 -3.42 -5.04
CA LYS A 263 -10.20 -3.85 -3.79
C LYS A 263 -9.89 -2.87 -2.65
N VAL A 264 -8.63 -2.48 -2.51
CA VAL A 264 -8.18 -1.49 -1.51
C VAL A 264 -8.86 -0.15 -1.73
N SER A 265 -8.96 0.34 -2.97
CA SER A 265 -9.67 1.59 -3.28
C SER A 265 -11.13 1.54 -2.86
N ARG A 266 -11.83 0.41 -3.09
CA ARG A 266 -13.23 0.24 -2.65
C ARG A 266 -13.37 0.27 -1.13
N TYR A 267 -12.46 -0.38 -0.40
CA TYR A 267 -12.47 -0.34 1.06
C TYR A 267 -12.12 1.06 1.58
N PHE A 268 -11.23 1.78 0.90
CA PHE A 268 -10.90 3.16 1.23
C PHE A 268 -12.10 4.09 1.02
N GLN A 269 -12.91 3.87 -0.02
CA GLN A 269 -14.15 4.61 -0.21
C GLN A 269 -15.12 4.43 0.97
N GLN A 270 -15.34 3.19 1.42
CA GLN A 270 -16.18 2.92 2.60
C GLN A 270 -15.61 3.56 3.88
N TYR A 271 -14.28 3.58 4.01
CA TYR A 271 -13.59 4.25 5.10
C TYR A 271 -13.86 5.76 5.10
N ILE A 272 -13.66 6.46 3.98
CA ILE A 272 -13.89 7.91 3.93
C ILE A 272 -15.37 8.26 4.11
N ASP A 273 -16.28 7.44 3.59
CA ASP A 273 -17.72 7.63 3.74
C ASP A 273 -18.19 7.47 5.21
N LEU A 274 -17.44 6.77 6.05
CA LEU A 274 -17.76 6.65 7.46
C LEU A 274 -17.00 7.66 8.32
N PHE A 275 -15.68 7.79 8.11
CA PHE A 275 -14.78 8.49 9.03
C PHE A 275 -14.39 9.90 8.59
N CYS A 276 -14.55 10.25 7.30
CA CYS A 276 -14.02 11.48 6.71
C CYS A 276 -15.07 12.30 5.95
N LYS A 277 -16.35 12.22 6.37
CA LYS A 277 -17.45 13.05 5.83
C LYS A 277 -17.35 14.49 6.30
N ILE A 278 -16.41 15.24 5.71
CA ILE A 278 -16.23 16.68 5.94
C ILE A 278 -16.10 17.38 4.59
N ASN A 279 -16.80 18.51 4.47
CA ASN A 279 -16.66 19.42 3.35
C ASN A 279 -15.70 20.56 3.77
N TRP A 280 -14.58 20.69 3.06
CA TRP A 280 -13.57 21.70 3.37
C TRP A 280 -14.10 23.12 3.25
N SER A 281 -14.90 23.42 2.21
CA SER A 281 -15.43 24.78 1.99
C SER A 281 -16.36 25.22 3.13
N GLU A 282 -17.19 24.31 3.65
CA GLU A 282 -18.02 24.57 4.83
C GLU A 282 -17.18 24.76 6.10
N LEU A 283 -16.08 24.01 6.23
CA LEU A 283 -15.20 24.09 7.40
C LEU A 283 -14.45 25.43 7.49
N VAL A 284 -13.89 25.89 6.37
CA VAL A 284 -13.14 27.16 6.30
C VAL A 284 -14.04 28.35 6.64
N ASN A 285 -15.26 28.35 6.11
CA ASN A 285 -16.20 29.46 6.26
C ASN A 285 -16.87 29.51 7.65
N ASN A 286 -16.67 28.50 8.51
CA ASN A 286 -17.31 28.47 9.82
C ASN A 286 -16.52 29.28 10.86
N GLU A 287 -16.72 30.60 10.94
CA GLU A 287 -15.96 31.49 11.83
C GLU A 287 -16.06 31.12 13.32
N HIS A 288 -17.16 30.52 13.76
CA HIS A 288 -17.44 30.24 15.18
C HIS A 288 -16.78 28.96 15.72
N MET A 289 -16.22 28.11 14.86
CA MET A 289 -15.63 26.84 15.31
C MET A 289 -14.25 27.04 15.93
N ASN A 290 -14.04 26.39 17.08
CA ASN A 290 -12.75 26.36 17.78
C ASN A 290 -11.62 25.93 16.83
N LEU A 291 -10.50 26.64 16.88
CA LEU A 291 -9.38 26.46 15.96
C LEU A 291 -8.75 25.06 16.02
N ILE A 292 -8.60 24.48 17.22
CA ILE A 292 -8.04 23.12 17.39
C ILE A 292 -8.94 22.10 16.71
N VAL A 293 -10.26 22.24 16.90
CA VAL A 293 -11.26 21.38 16.24
C VAL A 293 -11.24 21.57 14.73
N LYS A 294 -11.09 22.81 14.24
CA LYS A 294 -10.93 23.09 12.81
C LYS A 294 -9.70 22.39 12.25
N THR A 295 -8.53 22.54 12.86
CA THR A 295 -7.28 21.90 12.43
C THR A 295 -7.44 20.38 12.33
N GLU A 296 -8.03 19.75 13.33
CA GLU A 296 -8.22 18.30 13.32
C GLU A 296 -9.19 17.85 12.22
N ARG A 297 -10.24 18.63 11.96
CA ARG A 297 -11.15 18.39 10.82
C ARG A 297 -10.46 18.63 9.47
N THR A 298 -9.55 19.59 9.38
CA THR A 298 -8.72 19.81 8.18
C THR A 298 -7.85 18.58 7.90
N ARG A 299 -7.27 17.96 8.93
CA ARG A 299 -6.52 16.70 8.76
C ARG A 299 -7.38 15.55 8.26
N GLN A 300 -8.65 15.50 8.67
CA GLN A 300 -9.60 14.52 8.12
C GLN A 300 -9.91 14.78 6.64
N CYS A 301 -9.93 16.05 6.20
CA CYS A 301 -10.02 16.39 4.77
C CYS A 301 -8.77 15.95 4.00
N LEU A 302 -7.58 16.18 4.55
CA LEU A 302 -6.31 15.69 3.98
C LEU A 302 -6.34 14.16 3.86
N GLU A 303 -6.77 13.47 4.92
CA GLU A 303 -6.94 12.04 4.96
C GLU A 303 -7.89 11.51 3.87
N ARG A 304 -9.03 12.16 3.66
CA ARG A 304 -9.99 11.82 2.60
C ARG A 304 -9.32 11.75 1.23
N ASN A 305 -8.43 12.69 0.95
CA ASN A 305 -7.71 12.82 -0.31
C ASN A 305 -6.35 12.08 -0.30
N LYS A 306 -6.05 11.30 0.75
CA LYS A 306 -4.73 10.69 1.01
C LYS A 306 -3.58 11.69 1.06
N GLY A 307 -3.87 12.98 1.21
CA GLY A 307 -2.88 14.06 1.33
C GLY A 307 -2.15 14.04 2.66
N ASP A 308 -2.68 13.32 3.66
CA ASP A 308 -2.11 13.17 4.99
C ASP A 308 -0.88 12.24 5.06
N SER A 309 -0.41 11.71 3.93
CA SER A 309 0.80 10.90 3.88
C SER A 309 1.59 11.12 2.59
N TYR A 310 2.92 11.16 2.70
CA TYR A 310 3.81 11.32 1.56
C TYR A 310 3.60 10.22 0.48
N THR A 311 3.26 9.00 0.88
CA THR A 311 2.96 7.91 -0.06
C THR A 311 1.65 8.14 -0.81
N GLY A 312 0.65 8.72 -0.13
CA GLY A 312 -0.62 9.09 -0.75
C GLY A 312 -0.43 10.24 -1.73
N LEU A 313 0.41 11.22 -1.38
CA LEU A 313 0.82 12.29 -2.25
C LEU A 313 1.57 11.78 -3.49
N LEU A 314 2.60 10.94 -3.32
CA LEU A 314 3.35 10.34 -4.42
C LEU A 314 2.48 9.53 -5.39
N GLU A 315 1.33 9.02 -4.94
CA GLU A 315 0.37 8.33 -5.81
C GLU A 315 -0.17 9.26 -6.93
N TYR A 316 -0.23 10.56 -6.70
CA TYR A 316 -0.72 11.54 -7.69
C TYR A 316 0.20 11.68 -8.91
N LEU A 317 1.48 11.35 -8.80
CA LEU A 317 2.38 11.27 -9.96
C LEU A 317 1.94 10.22 -11.00
N TYR A 318 1.08 9.28 -10.58
CA TYR A 318 0.59 8.17 -11.42
C TYR A 318 -0.90 8.28 -11.76
N LYS A 319 -1.58 9.34 -11.33
CA LYS A 319 -3.02 9.58 -11.61
C LYS A 319 -3.16 10.61 -12.72
N GLY A 320 -4.21 10.46 -13.54
CA GLY A 320 -4.67 11.52 -14.43
C GLY A 320 -5.50 12.54 -13.66
N ASP A 321 -5.51 13.80 -14.13
CA ASP A 321 -6.42 14.87 -13.72
C ASP A 321 -6.55 15.08 -12.20
N SER A 322 -5.43 15.37 -11.54
CA SER A 322 -5.37 15.54 -10.08
C SER A 322 -4.89 16.90 -9.59
N ALA A 323 -4.72 17.88 -10.47
CA ALA A 323 -4.19 19.20 -10.12
C ALA A 323 -5.07 19.91 -9.09
N SER A 324 -6.39 19.98 -9.32
CA SER A 324 -7.34 20.65 -8.42
C SER A 324 -7.36 20.06 -7.01
N THR A 325 -7.27 18.73 -6.88
CA THR A 325 -7.20 18.07 -5.57
C THR A 325 -5.90 18.41 -4.84
N LEU A 326 -4.77 18.50 -5.55
CA LEU A 326 -3.48 18.90 -4.97
C LEU A 326 -3.49 20.37 -4.55
N GLU A 327 -4.09 21.26 -5.33
CA GLU A 327 -4.30 22.66 -4.97
C GLU A 327 -5.14 22.79 -3.70
N GLU A 328 -6.19 21.98 -3.55
CA GLU A 328 -6.99 21.94 -2.32
C GLU A 328 -6.17 21.44 -1.12
N ILE A 329 -5.35 20.39 -1.31
CA ILE A 329 -4.45 19.85 -0.27
C ILE A 329 -3.45 20.92 0.20
N ILE A 330 -2.84 21.67 -0.72
CA ILE A 330 -1.90 22.75 -0.39
C ILE A 330 -2.60 23.83 0.44
N GLN A 331 -3.79 24.27 0.02
CA GLN A 331 -4.58 25.24 0.78
C GLN A 331 -4.95 24.75 2.19
N GLN A 332 -5.27 23.45 2.33
CA GLN A 332 -5.53 22.82 3.63
C GLN A 332 -4.28 22.84 4.52
N TYR A 333 -3.10 22.57 3.95
CA TYR A 333 -1.84 22.67 4.69
C TYR A 333 -1.46 24.12 5.03
N ASP A 334 -1.63 25.07 4.12
CA ASP A 334 -1.41 26.50 4.40
C ASP A 334 -2.24 26.97 5.59
N PHE A 335 -3.48 26.49 5.69
CA PHE A 335 -4.31 26.74 6.86
C PHE A 335 -3.70 26.17 8.14
N ILE A 336 -3.23 24.91 8.14
CA ILE A 336 -2.62 24.26 9.31
C ILE A 336 -1.30 24.96 9.70
N LEU A 337 -0.45 25.27 8.71
CA LEU A 337 0.90 25.79 8.92
C LEU A 337 0.95 27.25 9.38
N LYS A 338 -0.12 28.01 9.20
CA LYS A 338 -0.27 29.36 9.80
C LYS A 338 -0.21 29.33 11.34
N TRP A 339 -0.54 28.20 11.97
CA TRP A 339 -0.70 28.10 13.42
C TRP A 339 0.44 27.29 14.05
N LYS A 340 1.46 27.99 14.57
CA LYS A 340 2.71 27.35 15.01
C LYS A 340 2.53 26.19 15.99
N GLU A 341 1.61 26.33 16.93
CA GLU A 341 1.32 25.37 18.01
C GLU A 341 0.66 24.08 17.52
N ALA A 342 0.04 24.11 16.33
CA ALA A 342 -0.69 22.99 15.77
C ALA A 342 0.14 22.14 14.79
N ARG A 343 1.35 22.58 14.42
CA ARG A 343 2.14 21.95 13.35
C ARG A 343 2.80 20.67 13.82
N HIS A 344 2.47 19.55 13.16
CA HIS A 344 3.29 18.34 13.25
C HIS A 344 4.37 18.37 12.16
N LEU A 345 5.51 17.72 12.42
CA LEU A 345 6.60 17.63 11.46
C LEU A 345 6.13 16.98 10.13
N MET A 346 5.31 15.93 10.21
CA MET A 346 4.68 15.35 9.02
C MET A 346 3.75 16.31 8.25
N ASP A 347 3.12 17.29 8.90
CA ASP A 347 2.32 18.28 8.16
C ASP A 347 3.21 19.12 7.24
N ILE A 348 4.40 19.49 7.73
CA ILE A 348 5.40 20.24 6.94
C ILE A 348 5.97 19.37 5.83
N ILE A 349 6.36 18.13 6.14
CA ILE A 349 6.89 17.18 5.15
C ILE A 349 5.86 16.96 4.04
N ASN A 350 4.62 16.61 4.38
CA ASN A 350 3.57 16.38 3.38
C ASN A 350 3.24 17.64 2.58
N PHE A 351 3.27 18.83 3.18
CA PHE A 351 3.14 20.09 2.45
C PHE A 351 4.23 20.27 1.40
N ILE A 352 5.49 19.96 1.73
CA ILE A 352 6.61 20.00 0.79
C ILE A 352 6.39 19.01 -0.37
N TYR A 353 6.01 17.77 -0.07
CA TYR A 353 5.67 16.78 -1.11
C TYR A 353 4.53 17.28 -2.01
N ALA A 354 3.46 17.85 -1.44
CA ALA A 354 2.34 18.35 -2.21
C ALA A 354 2.74 19.45 -3.20
N ASN A 355 3.58 20.40 -2.78
CA ASN A 355 4.13 21.45 -3.64
C ASN A 355 5.00 20.88 -4.78
N VAL A 356 5.93 19.98 -4.46
CA VAL A 356 6.81 19.35 -5.46
C VAL A 356 6.01 18.56 -6.50
N ILE A 357 5.00 17.83 -6.06
CA ILE A 357 4.16 17.01 -6.95
C ILE A 357 3.23 17.89 -7.79
N LEU A 358 2.65 18.95 -7.20
CA LEU A 358 1.83 19.89 -7.96
C LEU A 358 2.65 20.64 -9.01
N ALA A 359 3.86 21.10 -8.66
CA ALA A 359 4.75 21.78 -9.60
C ALA A 359 5.12 20.90 -10.81
N ASN A 360 5.20 19.58 -10.61
CA ASN A 360 5.41 18.65 -11.70
C ASN A 360 4.15 18.39 -12.56
N ILE A 361 2.96 18.42 -11.94
CA ILE A 361 1.69 18.09 -12.61
C ILE A 361 1.05 19.31 -13.29
N ASN A 362 1.13 20.47 -12.65
CA ASN A 362 0.56 21.74 -13.09
C ASN A 362 1.47 22.91 -12.65
N PRO A 363 2.59 23.16 -13.35
CA PRO A 363 3.58 24.17 -12.97
C PRO A 363 3.02 25.60 -12.92
N GLU A 364 1.93 25.87 -13.65
CA GLU A 364 1.28 27.19 -13.71
C GLU A 364 0.33 27.47 -12.52
N SER A 365 0.22 26.54 -11.56
CA SER A 365 -0.66 26.72 -10.43
C SER A 365 -0.18 27.84 -9.49
N GLN A 366 -1.05 28.81 -9.25
CA GLN A 366 -0.79 29.93 -8.33
C GLN A 366 -0.60 29.52 -6.86
N TYR A 367 -0.95 28.27 -6.51
CA TYR A 367 -0.84 27.76 -5.14
C TYR A 367 0.54 27.18 -4.83
N ILE A 368 1.41 27.03 -5.85
CA ILE A 368 2.76 26.49 -5.64
C ILE A 368 3.61 27.52 -4.89
N MET A 369 4.19 27.10 -3.77
CA MET A 369 5.19 27.87 -3.04
C MET A 369 6.47 28.02 -3.87
N PRO A 370 7.09 29.21 -3.94
CA PRO A 370 8.36 29.39 -4.62
C PRO A 370 9.43 28.40 -4.16
N TYR A 371 10.24 27.90 -5.09
CA TYR A 371 11.21 26.83 -4.80
C TYR A 371 12.15 27.19 -3.64
N GLN A 372 12.69 28.41 -3.62
CA GLN A 372 13.60 28.85 -2.57
C GLN A 372 12.93 28.90 -1.19
N ASP A 373 11.67 29.33 -1.12
CA ASP A 373 10.92 29.34 0.13
C ASP A 373 10.66 27.92 0.63
N LEU A 374 10.42 26.98 -0.30
CA LEU A 374 10.29 25.56 0.01
C LEU A 374 11.60 24.97 0.56
N CYS A 375 12.74 25.28 -0.06
CA CYS A 375 14.06 24.89 0.46
C CYS A 375 14.32 25.50 1.83
N ASN A 376 13.99 26.77 2.06
CA ASN A 376 14.14 27.43 3.35
C ASN A 376 13.28 26.76 4.44
N LEU A 377 12.04 26.36 4.11
CA LEU A 377 11.16 25.61 5.00
C LEU A 377 11.74 24.23 5.34
N LEU A 378 12.34 23.56 4.36
CA LEU A 378 13.00 22.27 4.54
C LEU A 378 14.23 22.39 5.47
N HIS A 379 15.09 23.40 5.27
CA HIS A 379 16.23 23.66 6.16
C HIS A 379 15.81 23.86 7.62
N GLN A 380 14.67 24.51 7.85
CA GLN A 380 14.15 24.71 9.21
C GLN A 380 13.82 23.40 9.93
N ILE A 381 13.57 22.29 9.23
CA ILE A 381 13.13 21.03 9.86
C ILE A 381 14.18 19.93 9.85
N ILE A 382 15.21 20.02 9.01
CA ILE A 382 16.24 18.99 8.87
C ILE A 382 17.08 18.81 10.15
N ASP A 383 17.36 19.90 10.87
CA ASP A 383 18.21 19.87 12.08
C ASP A 383 17.45 19.52 13.37
N HIS A 384 16.15 19.27 13.30
CA HIS A 384 15.34 18.94 14.47
C HIS A 384 15.48 17.45 14.86
N PRO A 385 15.20 17.09 16.12
CA PRO A 385 15.08 15.69 16.51
C PRO A 385 13.91 15.03 15.75
N ILE A 386 14.22 14.08 14.86
CA ILE A 386 13.22 13.47 13.97
C ILE A 386 12.76 12.09 14.52
N PRO A 387 11.44 11.84 14.65
CA PRO A 387 10.92 10.52 14.94
C PRO A 387 11.28 9.52 13.84
N PHE A 388 11.58 8.27 14.22
CA PHE A 388 12.09 7.28 13.26
C PHE A 388 11.19 7.07 12.02
N SER A 389 9.87 7.12 12.19
CA SER A 389 8.87 6.98 11.11
C SER A 389 8.90 8.11 10.06
N GLU A 390 9.49 9.26 10.39
CA GLU A 390 9.50 10.46 9.57
C GLU A 390 10.85 10.67 8.86
N ILE A 391 11.87 9.92 9.27
CA ILE A 391 13.24 10.00 8.74
C ILE A 391 13.28 9.71 7.24
N LEU A 392 12.64 8.63 6.80
CA LEU A 392 12.68 8.21 5.40
C LEU A 392 12.08 9.26 4.45
N PRO A 393 10.83 9.73 4.65
CA PRO A 393 10.25 10.73 3.75
C PRO A 393 10.96 12.08 3.81
N LEU A 394 11.45 12.50 4.99
CA LEU A 394 12.21 13.74 5.14
C LEU A 394 13.53 13.67 4.35
N HIS A 395 14.37 12.66 4.60
CA HIS A 395 15.65 12.57 3.92
C HIS A 395 15.52 12.34 2.41
N TYR A 396 14.48 11.62 1.98
CA TYR A 396 14.19 11.49 0.55
C TYR A 396 13.94 12.87 -0.09
N ILE A 397 13.08 13.69 0.51
CA ILE A 397 12.78 15.01 -0.06
C ILE A 397 13.96 15.98 0.08
N THR A 398 14.76 15.85 1.15
CA THR A 398 16.03 16.58 1.30
C THR A 398 17.01 16.29 0.18
N VAL A 399 17.26 15.01 -0.11
CA VAL A 399 18.17 14.60 -1.18
C VAL A 399 17.64 15.03 -2.56
N LEU A 400 16.31 15.09 -2.73
CA LEU A 400 15.69 15.51 -3.97
C LEU A 400 15.84 17.02 -4.22
N LEU A 401 15.62 17.85 -3.19
CA LEU A 401 15.57 19.32 -3.32
C LEU A 401 16.93 20.00 -3.18
N LEU A 402 17.78 19.57 -2.24
CA LEU A 402 19.02 20.30 -1.92
C LEU A 402 20.22 19.85 -2.77
N ARG A 403 19.98 19.12 -3.86
CA ARG A 403 21.02 18.48 -4.67
C ARG A 403 21.92 19.44 -5.46
N GLN A 404 21.41 20.64 -5.74
CA GLN A 404 22.08 21.68 -6.53
C GLN A 404 22.60 22.81 -5.63
N GLU A 405 22.41 22.70 -4.32
CA GLU A 405 22.86 23.74 -3.37
C GLU A 405 24.29 23.45 -2.92
N GLU A 406 25.17 24.44 -3.10
CA GLU A 406 26.60 24.33 -2.78
C GLU A 406 26.88 24.13 -1.28
N ASP A 407 25.98 24.64 -0.42
CA ASP A 407 26.15 24.63 1.04
C ASP A 407 25.60 23.37 1.73
N CYS A 408 24.95 22.46 1.01
CA CYS A 408 24.33 21.27 1.59
C CYS A 408 25.19 20.01 1.42
N THR A 409 25.63 19.40 2.54
CA THR A 409 26.28 18.09 2.50
C THR A 409 25.25 16.96 2.37
N LEU A 410 25.02 16.47 1.15
CA LEU A 410 24.10 15.36 0.86
C LEU A 410 24.50 13.97 1.39
N PRO A 411 25.80 13.59 1.50
CA PRO A 411 26.17 12.21 1.84
C PRO A 411 25.60 11.66 3.17
N PRO A 412 25.50 12.44 4.26
CA PRO A 412 24.82 12.02 5.49
C PRO A 412 23.34 11.68 5.26
N PHE A 413 22.59 12.51 4.54
CA PHE A 413 21.17 12.27 4.26
C PHE A 413 20.95 11.01 3.41
N VAL A 414 21.78 10.80 2.39
CA VAL A 414 21.74 9.58 1.57
C VAL A 414 22.01 8.33 2.43
N SER A 415 22.99 8.42 3.34
CA SER A 415 23.33 7.31 4.23
C SER A 415 22.21 7.00 5.22
N GLN A 416 21.62 8.02 5.83
CA GLN A 416 20.52 7.87 6.78
C GLN A 416 19.23 7.38 6.09
N MET A 417 18.90 7.93 4.92
CA MET A 417 17.78 7.46 4.09
C MET A 417 17.91 5.96 3.79
N LYS A 418 19.10 5.52 3.38
CA LYS A 418 19.38 4.12 3.11
C LYS A 418 19.21 3.25 4.36
N LEU A 419 19.69 3.68 5.52
CA LEU A 419 19.50 2.95 6.78
C LEU A 419 18.01 2.80 7.13
N SER A 420 17.21 3.87 6.97
CA SER A 420 15.76 3.83 7.19
C SER A 420 15.07 2.89 6.20
N TYR A 421 15.41 2.94 4.91
CA TYR A 421 14.91 1.99 3.92
C TYR A 421 15.21 0.54 4.29
N LEU A 422 16.45 0.26 4.72
CA LEU A 422 16.89 -1.08 5.12
C LEU A 422 16.15 -1.61 6.36
N LYS A 423 15.59 -0.73 7.20
CA LYS A 423 14.80 -1.10 8.36
C LYS A 423 13.31 -1.24 8.03
N ASP A 424 12.73 -0.28 7.30
CA ASP A 424 11.26 -0.17 7.14
C ASP A 424 10.74 -0.91 5.91
N LEU A 425 11.45 -0.83 4.79
CA LEU A 425 10.97 -1.33 3.50
C LEU A 425 11.69 -2.62 3.07
N ARG A 426 12.96 -2.78 3.44
CA ARG A 426 13.71 -3.98 3.05
C ARG A 426 13.05 -5.29 3.46
N PRO A 427 12.51 -5.47 4.69
CA PRO A 427 11.88 -6.72 5.08
C PRO A 427 10.76 -7.15 4.12
N VAL A 428 10.01 -6.19 3.59
CA VAL A 428 8.89 -6.44 2.67
C VAL A 428 9.27 -6.32 1.18
N SER A 429 10.52 -5.96 0.88
CA SER A 429 11.01 -5.73 -0.49
C SER A 429 11.45 -6.98 -1.25
N ASN A 430 11.41 -8.18 -0.67
CA ASN A 430 11.85 -9.39 -1.39
C ASN A 430 11.09 -9.54 -2.74
N GLY A 431 11.82 -9.85 -3.82
CA GLY A 431 11.27 -9.87 -5.18
C GLY A 431 10.95 -8.49 -5.79
N LYS A 432 11.21 -7.40 -5.06
CA LYS A 432 10.94 -6.01 -5.44
C LYS A 432 12.16 -5.11 -5.16
N ARG A 433 12.14 -3.91 -5.72
CA ARG A 433 13.12 -2.84 -5.52
C ARG A 433 12.43 -1.52 -5.22
N ALA A 434 13.17 -0.56 -4.69
CA ALA A 434 12.66 0.79 -4.49
C ALA A 434 12.24 1.41 -5.83
N ALA A 435 11.05 2.01 -5.86
CA ALA A 435 10.56 2.74 -7.01
C ALA A 435 11.36 4.04 -7.20
N VAL A 436 11.64 4.37 -8.46
CA VAL A 436 12.21 5.68 -8.84
C VAL A 436 11.05 6.60 -9.19
N HIS A 437 10.86 7.66 -8.42
CA HIS A 437 9.73 8.59 -8.60
C HIS A 437 10.12 9.82 -9.42
N PHE A 438 11.34 10.32 -9.21
CA PHE A 438 11.90 11.48 -9.87
C PHE A 438 13.27 11.17 -10.45
N TYR A 439 13.69 12.02 -11.39
CA TYR A 439 14.95 11.96 -12.11
C TYR A 439 15.58 13.36 -12.14
N LEU A 440 16.90 13.37 -12.32
CA LEU A 440 17.68 14.58 -12.42
C LEU A 440 17.52 15.24 -13.80
N GLY A 441 16.82 16.37 -13.85
CA GLY A 441 16.67 17.23 -15.02
C GLY A 441 17.81 18.23 -15.21
N LYS A 442 17.85 18.86 -16.40
CA LYS A 442 18.84 19.90 -16.76
C LYS A 442 18.59 21.25 -16.09
N ASP A 443 17.33 21.59 -15.84
CA ASP A 443 16.95 22.88 -15.28
C ASP A 443 17.18 22.93 -13.77
N GLU A 444 17.11 24.13 -13.22
CA GLU A 444 17.15 24.38 -11.77
C GLU A 444 15.73 24.44 -11.17
N GLY A 445 15.64 24.36 -9.85
CA GLY A 445 14.37 24.43 -9.12
C GLY A 445 13.42 23.29 -9.49
N TYR A 446 12.11 23.59 -9.55
CA TYR A 446 11.09 22.59 -9.90
C TYR A 446 11.26 22.01 -11.31
N GLY A 447 11.74 22.80 -12.28
CA GLY A 447 11.99 22.33 -13.65
C GLY A 447 13.06 21.23 -13.71
N GLY A 448 13.99 21.23 -12.74
CA GLY A 448 14.99 20.18 -12.58
C GLY A 448 14.47 18.85 -12.04
N LEU A 449 13.20 18.78 -11.60
CA LEU A 449 12.59 17.60 -10.99
C LEU A 449 11.69 16.89 -12.00
N ILE A 450 12.28 16.04 -12.82
CA ILE A 450 11.57 15.29 -13.85
C ILE A 450 10.92 14.08 -13.21
N SER A 451 9.60 13.92 -13.31
CA SER A 451 8.91 12.78 -12.70
C SER A 451 8.84 11.57 -13.62
N HIS A 452 8.41 10.45 -13.04
CA HIS A 452 8.00 9.28 -13.81
C HIS A 452 6.93 9.58 -14.88
N ARG A 453 6.03 10.54 -14.64
CA ARG A 453 5.01 10.95 -15.63
C ARG A 453 5.66 11.63 -16.83
N ASP A 454 6.61 12.52 -16.60
CA ASP A 454 7.33 13.22 -17.65
C ASP A 454 8.12 12.26 -18.54
N ILE A 455 8.78 11.28 -17.92
CA ILE A 455 9.50 10.25 -18.68
C ILE A 455 8.55 9.40 -19.50
N ASN A 456 7.42 8.96 -18.93
CA ASN A 456 6.44 8.20 -19.70
C ASN A 456 5.84 9.02 -20.87
N SER A 457 5.72 10.35 -20.73
CA SER A 457 5.28 11.21 -21.83
C SER A 457 6.24 11.17 -23.03
N CYS A 458 7.54 10.93 -22.80
CA CYS A 458 8.54 10.74 -23.86
C CYS A 458 8.42 9.40 -24.59
N LEU A 459 7.81 8.39 -23.96
CA LEU A 459 7.80 7.00 -24.45
C LEU A 459 6.54 6.64 -25.25
N GLY A 460 5.48 7.45 -25.13
CA GLY A 460 4.16 7.19 -25.71
C GLY A 460 3.23 6.41 -24.76
N SER A 461 1.91 6.41 -25.06
CA SER A 461 0.84 5.96 -24.16
C SER A 461 0.87 4.46 -23.75
N GLU A 462 1.60 3.61 -24.47
CA GLU A 462 1.66 2.17 -24.20
C GLU A 462 2.91 1.71 -23.44
N GLN A 463 3.86 2.62 -23.16
CA GLN A 463 5.15 2.28 -22.56
C GLN A 463 5.27 2.85 -21.15
N ASN A 464 5.86 2.06 -20.24
CA ASN A 464 6.03 2.45 -18.85
C ASN A 464 7.45 2.12 -18.38
N ILE A 465 8.22 3.15 -18.02
CA ILE A 465 9.62 3.01 -17.60
C ILE A 465 9.79 2.05 -16.42
N SER A 466 8.84 2.03 -15.49
CA SER A 466 8.87 1.14 -14.33
C SER A 466 8.92 -0.36 -14.66
N THR A 467 8.51 -0.74 -15.88
CA THR A 467 8.41 -2.15 -16.31
C THR A 467 9.46 -2.58 -17.32
N LYS A 468 10.29 -1.67 -17.86
CA LYS A 468 11.22 -1.98 -18.98
C LYS A 468 12.56 -1.25 -18.85
N TRP A 469 13.09 -1.21 -17.64
CA TRP A 469 14.34 -0.50 -17.31
C TRP A 469 15.57 -0.94 -18.11
N ASP A 470 15.54 -2.13 -18.70
CA ASP A 470 16.59 -2.77 -19.49
C ASP A 470 16.35 -2.66 -21.02
N ASP A 471 15.33 -1.92 -21.45
CA ASP A 471 15.01 -1.74 -22.86
C ASP A 471 15.80 -0.56 -23.47
N GLU A 472 16.80 -0.88 -24.28
CA GLU A 472 17.65 0.13 -24.94
C GLU A 472 16.85 1.09 -25.83
N LYS A 473 15.80 0.60 -26.50
CA LYS A 473 14.96 1.45 -27.37
C LYS A 473 14.17 2.47 -26.58
N MET A 474 13.87 2.16 -25.32
CA MET A 474 13.26 3.13 -24.41
C MET A 474 14.29 4.22 -24.08
N TRP A 475 15.49 3.83 -23.67
CA TRP A 475 16.52 4.78 -23.29
C TRP A 475 16.95 5.70 -24.44
N GLU A 476 16.97 5.20 -25.67
CA GLU A 476 17.15 6.01 -26.88
C GLU A 476 16.14 7.18 -26.93
N ARG A 477 14.85 6.89 -26.77
CA ARG A 477 13.79 7.93 -26.73
C ARG A 477 13.92 8.86 -25.53
N VAL A 478 14.32 8.35 -24.36
CA VAL A 478 14.53 9.19 -23.17
C VAL A 478 15.68 10.17 -23.41
N ARG A 479 16.77 9.72 -24.03
CA ARG A 479 17.91 10.56 -24.42
C ARG A 479 17.49 11.64 -25.40
N ASP A 480 16.73 11.27 -26.44
CA ASP A 480 16.23 12.18 -27.47
C ASP A 480 15.28 13.26 -26.91
N CYS A 481 14.61 12.96 -25.79
CA CYS A 481 13.74 13.90 -25.11
C CYS A 481 14.52 15.06 -24.46
N GLU A 482 15.83 14.91 -24.28
CA GLU A 482 16.76 15.93 -23.77
C GLU A 482 16.39 16.58 -22.42
N LYS A 483 15.43 16.04 -21.66
CA LYS A 483 15.00 16.58 -20.35
C LYS A 483 15.97 16.26 -19.22
N LEU A 484 16.61 15.09 -19.28
CA LEU A 484 17.46 14.58 -18.20
C LEU A 484 18.88 15.14 -18.30
N TYR A 485 19.46 15.42 -17.14
CA TYR A 485 20.86 15.77 -17.01
C TYR A 485 21.72 14.51 -16.85
N ARG A 486 22.75 14.43 -17.69
CA ARG A 486 23.70 13.31 -17.70
C ARG A 486 24.87 13.63 -16.79
N ALA A 487 24.93 12.94 -15.65
CA ALA A 487 26.00 13.08 -14.67
C ALA A 487 27.23 12.27 -15.09
N SER A 488 28.41 12.64 -14.56
CA SER A 488 29.64 11.85 -14.65
C SER A 488 30.08 11.43 -13.25
N GLY A 489 30.67 10.24 -13.16
CA GLY A 489 31.19 9.70 -11.91
C GLY A 489 32.24 8.63 -12.12
N LYS A 490 32.78 8.10 -11.02
CA LYS A 490 33.78 7.03 -11.02
C LYS A 490 33.24 5.79 -10.35
N ILE A 491 33.53 4.63 -10.92
CA ILE A 491 33.16 3.34 -10.32
C ILE A 491 34.03 3.09 -9.09
N CYS A 492 33.38 2.88 -7.95
CA CYS A 492 34.00 2.60 -6.67
C CYS A 492 33.33 1.37 -6.06
N GLY A 493 33.99 0.20 -6.06
CA GLY A 493 33.55 -0.95 -5.26
C GLY A 493 32.07 -1.36 -5.43
N GLY A 494 31.58 -1.41 -6.68
CA GLY A 494 30.21 -1.82 -7.01
C GLY A 494 29.13 -0.74 -6.91
N PHE A 495 29.52 0.53 -6.73
CA PHE A 495 28.68 1.72 -6.87
C PHE A 495 29.40 2.79 -7.71
N ILE A 496 28.73 3.89 -8.00
CA ILE A 496 29.32 5.06 -8.65
C ILE A 496 29.42 6.21 -7.64
N SER A 497 30.59 6.84 -7.55
CA SER A 497 30.79 8.08 -6.81
C SER A 497 30.67 9.26 -7.77
N ALA A 498 29.71 10.15 -7.51
CA ALA A 498 29.49 11.38 -8.25
C ALA A 498 29.26 12.52 -7.27
N ALA A 499 30.07 13.59 -7.37
CA ALA A 499 30.07 14.71 -6.42
C ALA A 499 30.06 14.26 -4.94
N ASP A 500 30.93 13.30 -4.60
CA ASP A 500 31.03 12.67 -3.26
C ASP A 500 29.77 11.95 -2.75
N VAL A 501 28.73 11.85 -3.57
CA VAL A 501 27.52 11.07 -3.29
C VAL A 501 27.67 9.66 -3.84
N LYS A 502 27.25 8.68 -3.04
CA LYS A 502 27.13 7.28 -3.47
C LYS A 502 25.85 7.09 -4.27
N VAL A 503 26.00 6.66 -5.52
CA VAL A 503 24.91 6.30 -6.43
C VAL A 503 24.98 4.80 -6.73
N ASP A 504 23.95 4.05 -6.34
CA ASP A 504 23.89 2.61 -6.63
C ASP A 504 23.42 2.40 -8.09
N PRO A 505 24.00 1.48 -8.87
CA PRO A 505 23.48 1.17 -10.20
C PRO A 505 22.11 0.48 -10.10
N MET A 506 21.22 0.75 -11.04
CA MET A 506 19.93 0.06 -11.12
C MET A 506 20.12 -1.46 -11.25
N PHE A 507 21.11 -1.88 -12.05
CA PHE A 507 21.53 -3.27 -12.13
C PHE A 507 23.02 -3.40 -11.83
N ARG A 508 23.37 -4.11 -10.76
CA ARG A 508 24.78 -4.32 -10.37
C ARG A 508 25.62 -4.99 -11.46
N SER A 509 25.00 -5.76 -12.35
CA SER A 509 25.66 -6.38 -13.49
C SER A 509 26.17 -5.39 -14.54
N GLN A 510 25.69 -4.14 -14.53
CA GLN A 510 26.14 -3.09 -15.45
C GLN A 510 27.52 -2.54 -15.08
N LEU A 511 27.98 -2.72 -13.84
CA LEU A 511 29.28 -2.24 -13.41
C LEU A 511 30.34 -3.35 -13.56
N PRO A 512 31.50 -3.04 -14.16
CA PRO A 512 32.64 -3.93 -14.17
C PRO A 512 33.17 -4.12 -12.75
N LYS A 513 33.89 -5.22 -12.53
CA LYS A 513 34.59 -5.46 -11.26
C LYS A 513 35.77 -4.49 -11.05
N GLU A 514 36.30 -3.94 -12.15
CA GLU A 514 37.39 -2.97 -12.13
C GLU A 514 36.88 -1.62 -11.61
N SER A 515 37.53 -1.12 -10.57
CA SER A 515 37.25 0.21 -10.02
C SER A 515 38.00 1.30 -10.81
N SER A 516 37.61 2.55 -10.61
CA SER A 516 38.24 3.77 -11.15
C SER A 516 37.97 4.11 -12.62
N LYS A 517 37.15 3.33 -13.35
CA LYS A 517 36.64 3.76 -14.66
C LYS A 517 35.64 4.90 -14.50
N ARG A 518 35.74 5.89 -15.38
CA ARG A 518 34.75 6.97 -15.49
C ARG A 518 33.54 6.49 -16.29
N VAL A 519 32.37 6.94 -15.86
CA VAL A 519 31.09 6.59 -16.48
C VAL A 519 30.19 7.81 -16.50
N SER A 520 29.34 7.87 -17.53
CA SER A 520 28.27 8.85 -17.64
C SER A 520 26.90 8.15 -17.52
N PHE A 521 25.94 8.78 -16.86
CA PHE A 521 24.67 8.14 -16.51
C PHE A 521 23.59 9.15 -16.13
N PHE A 522 22.33 8.72 -16.13
CA PHE A 522 21.22 9.49 -15.55
C PHE A 522 21.01 9.12 -14.08
N ILE A 523 20.58 10.09 -13.28
CA ILE A 523 20.27 9.89 -11.85
C ILE A 523 18.76 9.82 -11.66
N GLY A 524 18.29 8.71 -11.07
CA GLY A 524 16.95 8.55 -10.52
C GLY A 524 16.95 8.60 -9.01
N PHE A 525 15.86 9.07 -8.40
CA PHE A 525 15.70 9.15 -6.95
C PHE A 525 14.69 8.11 -6.47
N SER A 526 15.15 7.21 -5.60
CA SER A 526 14.34 6.18 -4.95
C SER A 526 14.42 6.30 -3.42
N MET A 527 13.48 5.68 -2.72
CA MET A 527 13.51 5.60 -1.25
C MET A 527 14.77 4.90 -0.70
N ASN A 528 15.52 4.14 -1.52
CA ASN A 528 16.76 3.48 -1.10
C ASN A 528 18.04 4.30 -1.42
N GLY A 529 17.92 5.44 -2.09
CA GLY A 529 19.08 6.15 -2.60
C GLY A 529 18.90 6.74 -4.00
N PRO A 530 19.81 7.64 -4.40
CA PRO A 530 20.09 7.90 -5.79
C PRO A 530 20.48 6.61 -6.53
N VAL A 531 19.96 6.44 -7.74
CA VAL A 531 20.17 5.27 -8.59
C VAL A 531 20.69 5.70 -9.96
N ALA A 532 21.74 5.04 -10.43
CA ALA A 532 22.31 5.27 -11.75
C ALA A 532 21.58 4.43 -12.82
N LEU A 533 21.26 5.10 -13.91
CA LEU A 533 20.47 4.60 -15.03
C LEU A 533 21.20 4.93 -16.33
N ASP A 534 21.01 4.11 -17.37
CA ASP A 534 21.61 4.34 -18.70
C ASP A 534 23.12 4.66 -18.65
N ILE A 535 23.90 3.70 -18.11
CA ILE A 535 25.31 3.88 -17.79
C ILE A 535 26.17 3.61 -19.03
N ASP A 536 26.90 4.62 -19.49
CA ASP A 536 27.93 4.52 -20.52
C ASP A 536 29.34 4.68 -19.93
N PHE A 537 30.30 3.95 -20.50
CA PHE A 537 31.71 4.09 -20.15
C PHE A 537 32.32 5.27 -20.92
N GLU A 538 32.95 6.19 -20.19
CA GLU A 538 33.71 7.27 -20.82
C GLU A 538 35.01 6.69 -21.41
N SER A 539 35.27 7.02 -22.67
CA SER A 539 36.49 6.67 -23.41
C SER A 539 37.74 7.38 -22.90
#